data_AF-A0A955K7G8-F1
#
_entry.id   AF-A0A955K7G8-F1
#
_cell.length_a   1.000
_cell.length_b   1.000
_cell.length_c   1.000
_cell.angle_alpha   90.00
_cell.angle_beta   90.00
_cell.angle_gamma   90.00
#
_symmetry.space_group_name_H-M   'P 1'
#
loop_
_entity.id
_entity.type
_entity.pdbx_description
1 polymer ?
#
loop_
_entity_poly.entity_id
_entity_poly.type
_entity_poly.pdbx_seq_one_letter_code
_entity_poly.pdbx_strand_id
1 'polypeptide(L)'
;MKKIFFSFFLLPISAFTQHVGIGTATPTEGSMLDIDSGSNENLSVRFPIVKLDSITDTMGFSSHQAGFVAYNIKDTLDVRPGLYQNNGSRWLRLVTEEDVDSAYDVMDENVTLTSSTTYTELMEASLVPSSEMVRISVNLAGSGFVSSVQAIVIEVSIRDKDGVEIDYFAIAPRVQDKSDSATAIGWSASLANHVVQIPGYTEGETYTFVVQAKVGLLSGIPYITISTGSHPYHLGSLFVEKL
;
A
#
# COMPACT_ATOMS: atom_id res chain seq x y z
N MET A 1 62.48 52.80 32.23
CA MET A 1 63.20 51.62 31.72
C MET A 1 62.23 50.46 31.63
N LYS A 2 62.20 49.79 30.47
CA LYS A 2 61.53 48.50 30.13
C LYS A 2 60.16 48.18 30.75
N LYS A 3 59.09 48.50 30.01
CA LYS A 3 57.81 47.78 30.09
C LYS A 3 58.02 46.42 29.40
N ILE A 4 58.09 45.33 30.16
CA ILE A 4 58.09 43.98 29.58
C ILE A 4 56.68 43.72 29.06
N PHE A 5 56.55 43.65 27.75
CA PHE A 5 55.35 43.19 27.04
C PHE A 5 55.06 41.76 27.49
N PHE A 6 54.04 41.56 28.32
CA PHE A 6 53.47 40.23 28.55
C PHE A 6 52.57 39.90 27.35
N SER A 7 53.20 39.67 26.18
CA SER A 7 52.54 39.12 25.01
C SER A 7 52.72 37.61 25.05
N PHE A 8 51.94 36.95 25.90
CA PHE A 8 51.79 35.50 25.83
C PHE A 8 50.30 35.20 25.97
N PHE A 9 49.78 34.41 25.04
CA PHE A 9 48.45 33.82 25.03
C PHE A 9 47.29 34.64 24.45
N LEU A 10 47.41 35.03 23.18
CA LEU A 10 46.28 34.98 22.24
C LEU A 10 46.48 33.77 21.32
N LEU A 11 46.34 32.58 21.90
CA LEU A 11 46.11 31.37 21.10
C LEU A 11 44.67 31.49 20.58
N PRO A 12 44.43 31.55 19.26
CA PRO A 12 43.06 31.53 18.77
C PRO A 12 42.51 30.14 19.10
N ILE A 13 41.57 30.08 20.05
CA ILE A 13 40.70 28.91 20.23
C ILE A 13 39.71 28.93 19.06
N SER A 14 40.22 28.66 17.87
CA SER A 14 39.40 28.53 16.67
C SER A 14 39.47 27.07 16.21
N ALA A 15 38.29 26.47 16.13
CA ALA A 15 37.97 25.17 15.54
C ALA A 15 38.15 23.93 16.44
N PHE A 16 37.34 23.83 17.49
CA PHE A 16 36.69 22.53 17.72
C PHE A 16 35.41 22.53 16.89
N THR A 17 35.41 21.79 15.79
CA THR A 17 34.19 21.49 15.03
C THR A 17 33.21 20.78 15.97
N GLN A 18 31.99 21.32 16.14
CA GLN A 18 31.01 20.86 17.13
C GLN A 18 30.26 19.58 16.71
N HIS A 19 30.87 18.70 15.92
CA HIS A 19 30.25 17.43 15.55
C HIS A 19 30.61 16.38 16.58
N VAL A 20 29.60 15.64 17.05
CA VAL A 20 29.78 14.56 18.01
C VAL A 20 30.04 13.27 17.22
N GLY A 21 31.28 12.79 17.21
CA GLY A 21 31.61 11.45 16.74
C GLY A 21 31.59 10.46 17.91
N ILE A 22 30.80 9.40 17.81
CA ILE A 22 30.84 8.26 18.73
C ILE A 22 31.48 7.10 17.95
N GLY A 23 32.68 6.70 18.37
CA GLY A 23 33.43 5.62 17.72
C GLY A 23 34.22 6.03 16.46
N THR A 24 34.10 7.29 16.02
CA THR A 24 34.97 7.91 15.00
C THR A 24 35.54 9.24 15.49
N ALA A 25 36.81 9.51 15.17
CA ALA A 25 37.45 10.81 15.39
C ALA A 25 37.22 11.79 14.21
N THR A 26 36.69 11.29 13.11
CA THR A 26 36.41 12.03 11.88
C THR A 26 34.96 11.79 11.46
N PRO A 27 33.99 12.44 12.12
CA PRO A 27 32.58 12.39 11.71
C PRO A 27 32.41 12.76 10.24
N THR A 28 31.45 12.10 9.59
CA THR A 28 31.06 12.34 8.21
C THR A 28 30.67 13.80 8.02
N GLU A 29 31.19 14.45 6.98
CA GLU A 29 30.90 15.84 6.67
C GLU A 29 29.38 16.05 6.51
N GLY A 30 28.82 17.02 7.23
CA GLY A 30 27.38 17.30 7.25
C GLY A 30 26.59 16.63 8.38
N SER A 31 27.20 15.76 9.18
CA SER A 31 26.56 15.17 10.36
C SER A 31 26.89 15.95 11.64
N MET A 32 25.86 16.27 12.44
CA MET A 32 26.06 16.85 13.78
C MET A 32 26.35 15.76 14.83
N LEU A 33 25.80 14.56 14.62
CA LEU A 33 26.06 13.36 15.39
C LEU A 33 26.38 12.24 14.37
N ASP A 34 27.56 11.64 14.50
CA ASP A 34 27.97 10.48 13.73
C ASP A 34 28.31 9.33 14.67
N ILE A 35 27.81 8.13 14.38
CA ILE A 35 28.04 6.93 15.19
C ILE A 35 28.66 5.89 14.25
N ASP A 36 29.96 5.66 14.43
CA ASP A 36 30.73 4.69 13.66
C ASP A 36 31.24 3.59 14.59
N SER A 37 30.77 2.37 14.36
CA SER A 37 31.17 1.20 15.12
C SER A 37 32.37 0.46 14.52
N GLY A 38 32.91 0.90 13.37
CA GLY A 38 33.97 0.22 12.64
C GLY A 38 33.60 -1.23 12.30
N SER A 39 34.55 -2.16 12.46
CA SER A 39 34.34 -3.60 12.27
C SER A 39 33.92 -4.34 13.55
N ASN A 40 33.34 -3.65 14.54
CA ASN A 40 33.03 -4.23 15.85
C ASN A 40 31.59 -4.78 15.95
N GLU A 41 31.35 -5.61 16.97
CA GLU A 41 30.12 -6.39 17.19
C GLU A 41 28.95 -5.62 17.85
N ASN A 42 29.05 -4.29 18.00
CA ASN A 42 28.03 -3.45 18.69
C ASN A 42 27.49 -2.35 17.77
N LEU A 43 26.89 -2.74 16.65
CA LEU A 43 26.41 -1.82 15.59
C LEU A 43 25.08 -1.11 15.91
N SER A 44 24.43 -1.45 17.03
CA SER A 44 23.06 -1.02 17.31
C SER A 44 23.00 0.26 18.16
N VAL A 45 22.08 1.16 17.79
CA VAL A 45 21.74 2.36 18.58
C VAL A 45 20.39 2.14 19.26
N ARG A 46 20.32 2.40 20.57
CA ARG A 46 19.07 2.32 21.32
C ARG A 46 18.47 3.72 21.52
N PHE A 47 17.29 3.94 20.95
CA PHE A 47 16.51 5.15 21.15
C PHE A 47 15.81 5.17 22.52
N PRO A 48 15.30 6.33 22.98
CA PRO A 48 14.49 6.41 24.20
C PRO A 48 13.32 5.42 24.17
N ILE A 49 13.13 4.67 25.26
CA ILE A 49 12.02 3.73 25.40
C ILE A 49 10.85 4.44 26.08
N VAL A 50 9.68 4.40 25.45
CA VAL A 50 8.48 5.10 25.93
C VAL A 50 7.29 4.14 26.00
N LYS A 51 6.25 4.55 26.74
CA LYS A 51 4.95 3.87 26.79
C LYS A 51 3.91 4.86 26.32
N LEU A 52 3.64 4.87 25.02
CA LEU A 52 2.62 5.74 24.45
C LEU A 52 1.24 5.19 24.80
N ASP A 53 0.34 6.02 25.30
CA ASP A 53 -1.05 5.61 25.53
C ASP A 53 -1.92 5.72 24.26
N SER A 54 -1.54 6.59 23.32
CA SER A 54 -2.17 6.84 22.02
C SER A 54 -1.18 7.51 21.07
N ILE A 55 -1.48 7.62 19.77
CA ILE A 55 -0.66 8.39 18.82
C ILE A 55 -0.68 9.90 19.13
N THR A 56 -1.65 10.37 19.90
CA THR A 56 -1.77 11.78 20.34
C THR A 56 -1.19 12.04 21.74
N ASP A 57 -0.49 11.07 22.31
CA ASP A 57 0.14 11.22 23.61
C ASP A 57 1.32 12.21 23.52
N THR A 58 1.23 13.35 24.21
CA THR A 58 2.31 14.33 24.24
C THR A 58 3.47 13.93 25.15
N MET A 59 3.41 12.78 25.82
CA MET A 59 4.40 12.30 26.80
C MET A 59 4.70 13.33 27.90
N GLY A 60 3.69 14.11 28.29
CA GLY A 60 3.80 15.14 29.31
C GLY A 60 4.34 16.50 28.83
N PHE A 61 4.64 16.66 27.53
CA PHE A 61 4.93 17.97 26.95
C PHE A 61 3.64 18.79 26.77
N SER A 62 3.78 20.13 26.74
CA SER A 62 2.64 21.03 26.51
C SER A 62 2.05 20.91 25.09
N SER A 63 2.82 20.41 24.14
CA SER A 63 2.38 20.12 22.77
C SER A 63 3.30 19.08 22.12
N HIS A 64 2.86 18.50 21.00
CA HIS A 64 3.74 17.69 20.15
C HIS A 64 4.91 18.51 19.61
N GLN A 65 6.06 17.85 19.42
CA GLN A 65 7.27 18.44 18.87
C GLN A 65 7.77 17.57 17.72
N ALA A 66 7.85 18.16 16.53
CA ALA A 66 8.28 17.45 15.33
C ALA A 66 9.75 17.03 15.42
N GLY A 67 10.07 15.84 14.88
CA GLY A 67 11.42 15.32 14.76
C GLY A 67 11.88 14.43 15.92
N PHE A 68 11.07 14.25 16.97
CA PHE A 68 11.39 13.30 18.03
C PHE A 68 11.23 11.86 17.57
N VAL A 69 12.17 11.00 17.96
CA VAL A 69 12.16 9.56 17.67
C VAL A 69 12.27 8.77 18.97
N ALA A 70 11.40 7.79 19.14
CA ALA A 70 11.38 6.93 20.33
C ALA A 70 10.90 5.52 19.98
N TYR A 71 11.30 4.53 20.77
CA TYR A 71 10.77 3.17 20.65
C TYR A 71 9.67 2.95 21.69
N ASN A 72 8.44 2.73 21.23
CA ASN A 72 7.30 2.41 22.08
C ASN A 72 7.30 0.91 22.43
N ILE A 73 6.99 0.58 23.68
CA ILE A 73 6.82 -0.80 24.16
C ILE A 73 5.38 -1.14 24.55
N LYS A 74 4.46 -0.17 24.51
CA LYS A 74 3.05 -0.42 24.82
C LYS A 74 2.35 -1.01 23.60
N ASP A 75 1.44 -1.94 23.85
CA ASP A 75 0.54 -2.50 22.86
C ASP A 75 -0.89 -2.18 23.27
N THR A 76 -1.60 -1.46 22.41
CA THR A 76 -2.96 -0.95 22.60
C THR A 76 -3.68 -0.94 21.26
N LEU A 77 -4.95 -0.54 21.24
CA LEU A 77 -5.71 -0.37 20.00
C LEU A 77 -5.11 0.69 19.05
N ASP A 78 -4.42 1.71 19.56
CA ASP A 78 -3.97 2.87 18.76
C ASP A 78 -2.44 2.91 18.57
N VAL A 79 -1.69 2.23 19.43
CA VAL A 79 -0.23 2.11 19.31
C VAL A 79 0.24 0.70 19.57
N ARG A 80 1.16 0.23 18.74
CA ARG A 80 1.86 -1.05 18.87
C ARG A 80 3.34 -0.86 19.19
N PRO A 81 4.07 -1.89 19.65
CA PRO A 81 5.52 -1.81 19.84
C PRO A 81 6.26 -1.47 18.53
N GLY A 82 7.26 -0.59 18.60
CA GLY A 82 8.05 -0.19 17.43
C GLY A 82 8.69 1.18 17.53
N LEU A 83 9.39 1.60 16.48
CA LEU A 83 10.01 2.92 16.38
C LEU A 83 8.99 3.93 15.87
N TYR A 84 8.88 5.08 16.55
CA TYR A 84 7.94 6.15 16.20
C TYR A 84 8.69 7.45 15.97
N GLN A 85 8.20 8.26 15.02
CA GLN A 85 8.57 9.65 14.81
C GLN A 85 7.39 10.57 15.14
N ASN A 86 7.64 11.63 15.90
CA ASN A 86 6.65 12.68 16.13
C ASN A 86 6.70 13.68 14.97
N ASN A 87 5.55 13.97 14.34
CA ASN A 87 5.46 14.91 13.22
C ASN A 87 5.07 16.34 13.64
N GLY A 88 4.98 16.62 14.94
CA GLY A 88 4.51 17.90 15.48
C GLY A 88 3.01 17.95 15.78
N SER A 89 2.28 16.86 15.50
CA SER A 89 0.86 16.72 15.86
C SER A 89 0.51 15.35 16.43
N ARG A 90 1.23 14.30 16.03
CA ARG A 90 1.05 12.93 16.52
C ARG A 90 2.32 12.10 16.32
N TRP A 91 2.34 10.90 16.89
CA TRP A 91 3.33 9.87 16.65
C TRP A 91 2.99 9.04 15.42
N LEU A 92 4.00 8.76 14.59
CA LEU A 92 3.91 7.92 13.39
C LEU A 92 4.84 6.72 13.58
N ARG A 93 4.29 5.51 13.59
CA ARG A 93 5.08 4.27 13.66
C ARG A 93 5.79 4.06 12.33
N LEU A 94 7.06 3.71 12.36
CA LEU A 94 7.77 3.17 11.19
C LEU A 94 7.36 1.70 11.06
N VAL A 95 6.81 1.34 9.90
CA VAL A 95 6.30 0.00 9.58
C VAL A 95 7.23 -0.69 8.57
N THR A 96 7.34 -2.02 8.65
CA THR A 96 8.05 -2.84 7.66
C THR A 96 7.07 -3.49 6.67
N GLU A 97 7.58 -4.14 5.62
CA GLU A 97 6.73 -4.95 4.72
C GLU A 97 5.99 -6.07 5.47
N GLU A 98 6.55 -6.58 6.57
CA GLU A 98 5.87 -7.58 7.42
C GLU A 98 4.70 -6.96 8.23
N ASP A 99 4.71 -5.64 8.47
CA ASP A 99 3.57 -4.91 9.04
C ASP A 99 2.52 -4.56 7.96
N VAL A 100 2.82 -4.79 6.67
CA VAL A 100 1.87 -4.64 5.55
C VAL A 100 1.10 -5.93 5.39
N ASP A 101 0.01 -6.05 6.14
CA ASP A 101 -0.95 -7.13 5.93
C ASP A 101 -1.58 -6.94 4.55
N SER A 102 -1.50 -7.98 3.72
CA SER A 102 -2.05 -7.97 2.36
C SER A 102 -2.84 -9.25 2.12
N ALA A 103 -4.01 -9.08 1.53
CA ALA A 103 -4.84 -10.17 1.07
C ALA A 103 -4.72 -10.25 -0.44
N TYR A 104 -4.50 -11.47 -0.93
CA TYR A 104 -4.36 -11.74 -2.34
C TYR A 104 -5.26 -12.91 -2.71
N ASP A 105 -6.12 -12.69 -3.70
CA ASP A 105 -6.93 -13.72 -4.30
C ASP A 105 -6.72 -13.75 -5.81
N VAL A 106 -6.77 -14.96 -6.35
CA VAL A 106 -6.58 -15.24 -7.76
C VAL A 106 -7.73 -16.12 -8.22
N MET A 107 -8.27 -15.82 -9.39
CA MET A 107 -9.27 -16.70 -10.00
C MET A 107 -8.65 -18.07 -10.27
N ASP A 108 -9.09 -19.09 -9.52
CA ASP A 108 -8.64 -20.48 -9.66
C ASP A 108 -9.20 -21.18 -10.90
N GLU A 109 -10.28 -20.65 -11.49
CA GLU A 109 -10.91 -21.21 -12.67
C GLU A 109 -11.49 -20.15 -13.63
N ASN A 110 -11.85 -20.62 -14.83
CA ASN A 110 -12.43 -19.80 -15.88
C ASN A 110 -13.91 -19.55 -15.60
N VAL A 111 -14.27 -18.30 -15.28
CA VAL A 111 -15.67 -17.93 -15.04
C VAL A 111 -16.36 -17.61 -16.37
N THR A 112 -17.46 -18.28 -16.66
CA THR A 112 -18.29 -17.94 -17.82
C THR A 112 -19.36 -16.95 -17.39
N LEU A 113 -19.27 -15.72 -17.91
CA LEU A 113 -20.31 -14.74 -17.81
C LEU A 113 -21.29 -14.87 -18.98
N THR A 114 -22.56 -14.68 -18.68
CA THR A 114 -23.60 -14.54 -19.71
C THR A 114 -24.23 -13.17 -19.59
N SER A 115 -24.90 -12.71 -20.65
CA SER A 115 -25.68 -11.48 -20.56
C SER A 115 -26.67 -11.61 -19.41
N SER A 116 -26.51 -10.75 -18.42
CA SER A 116 -27.31 -10.80 -17.22
C SER A 116 -27.51 -9.41 -16.67
N THR A 117 -28.64 -9.22 -16.02
CA THR A 117 -28.89 -8.06 -15.16
C THR A 117 -28.26 -8.25 -13.78
N THR A 118 -27.81 -9.47 -13.45
CA THR A 118 -27.18 -9.84 -12.17
C THR A 118 -25.68 -9.99 -12.33
N TYR A 119 -24.95 -9.63 -11.27
CA TYR A 119 -23.52 -9.86 -11.15
C TYR A 119 -23.20 -11.32 -10.83
N THR A 120 -22.04 -11.77 -11.32
CA THR A 120 -21.41 -13.03 -10.95
C THR A 120 -20.12 -12.70 -10.21
N GLU A 121 -19.92 -13.30 -9.04
CA GLU A 121 -18.69 -13.14 -8.27
C GLU A 121 -17.51 -13.76 -9.00
N LEU A 122 -16.39 -13.04 -9.04
CA LEU A 122 -15.16 -13.45 -9.70
C LEU A 122 -14.07 -13.81 -8.69
N MET A 123 -13.92 -12.99 -7.65
CA MET A 123 -12.84 -13.08 -6.65
C MET A 123 -13.32 -12.52 -5.31
N GLU A 124 -12.75 -13.03 -4.22
CA GLU A 124 -13.00 -12.56 -2.86
C GLU A 124 -11.68 -12.50 -2.07
N ALA A 125 -11.39 -11.35 -1.46
CA ALA A 125 -10.26 -11.20 -0.56
C ALA A 125 -10.70 -10.61 0.77
N SER A 126 -10.21 -11.15 1.88
CA SER A 126 -10.46 -10.63 3.22
C SER A 126 -9.18 -10.16 3.89
N LEU A 127 -9.20 -8.98 4.51
CA LEU A 127 -8.06 -8.44 5.26
C LEU A 127 -8.49 -7.77 6.57
N VAL A 128 -7.53 -7.62 7.49
CA VAL A 128 -7.69 -6.82 8.71
C VAL A 128 -6.85 -5.56 8.58
N PRO A 129 -7.42 -4.41 8.19
CA PRO A 129 -6.64 -3.21 7.99
C PRO A 129 -6.07 -2.75 9.32
N SER A 130 -4.88 -2.16 9.27
CA SER A 130 -4.25 -1.48 10.42
C SER A 130 -4.02 0.00 10.14
N SER A 131 -4.90 0.54 9.30
CA SER A 131 -4.97 1.91 8.81
C SER A 131 -6.42 2.21 8.46
N GLU A 132 -6.82 3.47 8.52
CA GLU A 132 -8.14 3.90 8.04
C GLU A 132 -8.25 3.85 6.51
N MET A 133 -7.13 3.62 5.80
CA MET A 133 -7.04 3.57 4.35
C MET A 133 -6.63 2.18 3.86
N VAL A 134 -7.33 1.72 2.83
CA VAL A 134 -7.01 0.47 2.10
C VAL A 134 -6.83 0.78 0.63
N ARG A 135 -5.89 0.09 -0.02
CA ARG A 135 -5.75 0.08 -1.48
C ARG A 135 -6.21 -1.26 -2.02
N ILE A 136 -7.11 -1.24 -3.00
CA ILE A 136 -7.52 -2.40 -3.78
C ILE A 136 -6.95 -2.26 -5.19
N SER A 137 -6.36 -3.32 -5.71
CA SER A 137 -5.87 -3.43 -7.09
C SER A 137 -6.54 -4.61 -7.78
N VAL A 138 -7.11 -4.37 -8.96
CA VAL A 138 -7.81 -5.37 -9.76
C VAL A 138 -7.17 -5.49 -11.14
N ASN A 139 -6.88 -6.73 -11.52
CA ASN A 139 -6.53 -7.11 -12.89
C ASN A 139 -7.57 -8.10 -13.41
N LEU A 140 -7.99 -7.95 -14.67
CA LEU A 140 -8.95 -8.85 -15.32
C LEU A 140 -8.63 -8.98 -16.81
N ALA A 141 -8.82 -10.17 -17.37
CA ALA A 141 -8.76 -10.38 -18.81
C ALA A 141 -9.83 -11.38 -19.25
N GLY A 142 -10.50 -11.12 -20.36
CA GLY A 142 -11.56 -11.98 -20.89
C GLY A 142 -11.58 -12.01 -22.41
N SER A 143 -12.18 -13.07 -22.96
CA SER A 143 -12.42 -13.21 -24.39
C SER A 143 -13.73 -13.94 -24.65
N GLY A 144 -14.22 -13.95 -25.89
CA GLY A 144 -15.42 -14.71 -26.20
C GLY A 144 -15.95 -14.46 -27.58
N PHE A 145 -17.20 -14.85 -27.79
CA PHE A 145 -17.86 -14.78 -29.08
C PHE A 145 -19.28 -14.21 -28.95
N VAL A 146 -19.69 -13.41 -29.93
CA VAL A 146 -21.08 -12.93 -30.07
C VAL A 146 -21.65 -13.23 -31.44
N SER A 147 -22.96 -13.46 -31.49
CA SER A 147 -23.68 -13.78 -32.73
C SER A 147 -23.98 -12.56 -33.61
N SER A 148 -23.81 -11.34 -33.09
CA SER A 148 -24.01 -10.09 -33.83
C SER A 148 -23.10 -8.97 -33.32
N VAL A 149 -22.84 -7.95 -34.16
CA VAL A 149 -22.04 -6.76 -33.82
C VAL A 149 -22.86 -5.83 -32.91
N GLN A 150 -23.21 -6.28 -31.72
CA GLN A 150 -23.76 -5.41 -30.70
C GLN A 150 -22.63 -4.91 -29.80
N ALA A 151 -22.80 -3.70 -29.27
CA ALA A 151 -21.93 -3.19 -28.22
C ALA A 151 -22.12 -4.08 -26.98
N ILE A 152 -21.05 -4.76 -26.59
CA ILE A 152 -20.95 -5.47 -25.31
C ILE A 152 -20.27 -4.53 -24.34
N VAL A 153 -20.72 -4.54 -23.08
CA VAL A 153 -19.99 -3.90 -21.99
C VAL A 153 -19.82 -4.92 -20.87
N ILE A 154 -18.60 -5.04 -20.35
CA ILE A 154 -18.34 -5.79 -19.11
C ILE A 154 -18.40 -4.77 -17.97
N GLU A 155 -19.43 -4.87 -17.15
CA GLU A 155 -19.61 -4.03 -15.98
C GLU A 155 -19.00 -4.76 -14.78
N VAL A 156 -18.07 -4.11 -14.09
CA VAL A 156 -17.38 -4.66 -12.92
C VAL A 156 -17.69 -3.78 -11.71
N SER A 157 -17.98 -4.43 -10.59
CA SER A 157 -18.28 -3.79 -9.31
C SER A 157 -17.39 -4.39 -8.23
N ILE A 158 -16.81 -3.52 -7.40
CA ILE A 158 -16.09 -3.89 -6.18
C ILE A 158 -17.03 -3.58 -5.03
N ARG A 159 -17.25 -4.55 -4.13
CA ARG A 159 -18.17 -4.42 -3.01
C ARG A 159 -17.55 -4.87 -1.71
N ASP A 160 -18.08 -4.34 -0.60
CA ASP A 160 -17.81 -4.87 0.73
C ASP A 160 -18.71 -6.08 1.06
N LYS A 161 -18.46 -6.69 2.22
CA LYS A 161 -19.23 -7.82 2.77
C LYS A 161 -20.73 -7.57 2.94
N ASP A 162 -21.15 -6.31 3.06
CA ASP A 162 -22.54 -5.92 3.25
C ASP A 162 -23.21 -5.60 1.90
N GLY A 163 -22.49 -5.78 0.79
CA GLY A 163 -22.95 -5.55 -0.57
C GLY A 163 -22.94 -4.09 -0.99
N VAL A 164 -22.30 -3.20 -0.21
CA VAL A 164 -22.16 -1.78 -0.53
C VAL A 164 -21.15 -1.66 -1.68
N GLU A 165 -21.51 -0.89 -2.71
CA GLU A 165 -20.63 -0.63 -3.83
C GLU A 165 -19.52 0.35 -3.42
N ILE A 166 -18.29 -0.13 -3.55
CA ILE A 166 -17.06 0.60 -3.29
C ILE A 166 -16.60 1.34 -4.55
N ASP A 167 -16.60 0.63 -5.67
CA ASP A 167 -16.21 1.16 -6.96
C ASP A 167 -16.93 0.44 -8.10
N TYR A 168 -17.07 1.13 -9.22
CA TYR A 168 -17.74 0.63 -10.42
C TYR A 168 -17.01 1.11 -11.67
N PHE A 169 -16.76 0.20 -12.60
CA PHE A 169 -16.19 0.53 -13.89
C PHE A 169 -16.68 -0.38 -15.00
N ALA A 170 -16.57 0.11 -16.23
CA ALA A 170 -16.99 -0.60 -17.42
C ALA A 170 -15.78 -0.83 -18.35
N ILE A 171 -15.60 -2.07 -18.79
CA ILE A 171 -14.59 -2.42 -19.78
C ILE A 171 -15.29 -2.58 -21.14
N ALA A 172 -14.89 -1.78 -22.12
CA ALA A 172 -15.34 -1.90 -23.49
C ALA A 172 -14.49 -2.96 -24.24
N PRO A 173 -15.07 -4.09 -24.67
CA PRO A 173 -14.32 -5.12 -25.38
C PRO A 173 -13.85 -4.65 -26.76
N ARG A 174 -12.66 -5.10 -27.16
CA ARG A 174 -12.20 -4.99 -28.54
C ARG A 174 -12.78 -6.15 -29.36
N VAL A 175 -13.59 -5.82 -30.35
CA VAL A 175 -14.09 -6.78 -31.33
C VAL A 175 -12.94 -7.25 -32.23
N GLN A 176 -12.83 -8.56 -32.40
CA GLN A 176 -11.90 -9.22 -33.32
C GLN A 176 -12.67 -9.71 -34.55
N ASP A 177 -12.03 -9.68 -35.72
CA ASP A 177 -12.68 -9.90 -37.03
C ASP A 177 -13.53 -11.18 -37.08
N LYS A 178 -14.61 -11.10 -37.87
CA LYS A 178 -15.48 -12.24 -38.16
C LYS A 178 -14.66 -13.33 -38.82
N SER A 179 -14.59 -14.53 -38.24
CA SER A 179 -13.93 -15.64 -38.91
C SER A 179 -14.75 -16.05 -40.14
N ASP A 180 -14.08 -16.35 -41.25
CA ASP A 180 -14.69 -16.60 -42.57
C ASP A 180 -15.63 -17.83 -42.62
N SER A 181 -15.80 -18.55 -41.50
CA SER A 181 -16.61 -19.77 -41.39
C SER A 181 -17.56 -19.80 -40.18
N ALA A 182 -17.62 -18.75 -39.36
CA ALA A 182 -18.50 -18.71 -38.18
C ALA A 182 -19.53 -17.57 -38.26
N THR A 183 -20.75 -17.85 -37.81
CA THR A 183 -21.78 -16.85 -37.46
C THR A 183 -21.43 -16.05 -36.19
N ALA A 184 -20.19 -16.15 -35.73
CA ALA A 184 -19.72 -15.64 -34.45
C ALA A 184 -18.55 -14.66 -34.63
N ILE A 185 -18.59 -13.57 -33.88
CA ILE A 185 -17.61 -12.48 -33.87
C ILE A 185 -16.83 -12.57 -32.56
N GLY A 186 -15.51 -12.66 -32.64
CA GLY A 186 -14.64 -12.74 -31.47
C GLY A 186 -14.53 -11.40 -30.75
N TRP A 187 -14.19 -11.42 -29.47
CA TRP A 187 -13.78 -10.22 -28.73
C TRP A 187 -12.75 -10.55 -27.65
N SER A 188 -12.00 -9.53 -27.23
CA SER A 188 -11.09 -9.58 -26.09
C SER A 188 -11.15 -8.30 -25.28
N ALA A 189 -11.02 -8.39 -23.97
CA ALA A 189 -10.99 -7.25 -23.07
C ALA A 189 -9.94 -7.49 -21.98
N SER A 190 -9.28 -6.44 -21.51
CA SER A 190 -8.36 -6.51 -20.38
C SER A 190 -8.39 -5.22 -19.57
N LEU A 191 -8.28 -5.36 -18.26
CA LEU A 191 -8.06 -4.31 -17.30
C LEU A 191 -6.79 -4.65 -16.54
N ALA A 192 -5.84 -3.73 -16.51
CA ALA A 192 -4.61 -3.87 -15.76
C ALA A 192 -4.51 -2.74 -14.74
N ASN A 193 -4.17 -3.10 -13.50
CA ASN A 193 -3.88 -2.17 -12.40
C ASN A 193 -4.98 -1.13 -12.18
N HIS A 194 -6.25 -1.56 -12.14
CA HIS A 194 -7.30 -0.68 -11.66
C HIS A 194 -7.19 -0.56 -10.15
N VAL A 195 -6.85 0.64 -9.68
CA VAL A 195 -6.54 0.90 -8.27
C VAL A 195 -7.58 1.82 -7.66
N VAL A 196 -8.16 1.43 -6.53
CA VAL A 196 -9.02 2.29 -5.72
C VAL A 196 -8.45 2.40 -4.30
N GLN A 197 -8.54 3.61 -3.73
CA GLN A 197 -8.15 3.91 -2.35
C GLN A 197 -9.40 4.31 -1.57
N ILE A 198 -9.63 3.67 -0.43
CA ILE A 198 -10.90 3.82 0.29
C ILE A 198 -10.60 4.17 1.76
N PRO A 199 -11.16 5.28 2.28
CA PRO A 199 -11.08 5.65 3.68
C PRO A 199 -12.17 4.96 4.53
N GLY A 200 -12.01 5.00 5.85
CA GLY A 200 -13.07 4.70 6.81
C GLY A 200 -13.06 3.28 7.38
N TYR A 201 -11.94 2.57 7.26
CA TYR A 201 -11.80 1.25 7.90
C TYR A 201 -11.36 1.38 9.36
N THR A 202 -11.89 0.50 10.21
CA THR A 202 -11.48 0.42 11.62
C THR A 202 -10.37 -0.61 11.76
N GLU A 203 -9.30 -0.25 12.45
CA GLU A 203 -8.20 -1.18 12.72
C GLU A 203 -8.68 -2.38 13.55
N GLY A 204 -8.27 -3.59 13.13
CA GLY A 204 -8.57 -4.84 13.85
C GLY A 204 -9.87 -5.55 13.44
N GLU A 205 -10.71 -4.91 12.61
CA GLU A 205 -11.90 -5.54 12.04
C GLU A 205 -11.58 -6.27 10.73
N THR A 206 -12.22 -7.41 10.45
CA THR A 206 -12.04 -8.09 9.15
C THR A 206 -12.98 -7.51 8.11
N TYR A 207 -12.43 -7.10 6.96
CA TYR A 207 -13.18 -6.62 5.81
C TYR A 207 -13.00 -7.57 4.64
N THR A 208 -14.13 -7.98 4.05
CA THR A 208 -14.18 -8.82 2.86
C THR A 208 -14.56 -7.97 1.65
N PHE A 209 -13.81 -8.14 0.58
CA PHE A 209 -13.94 -7.44 -0.68
C PHE A 209 -14.27 -8.43 -1.78
N VAL A 210 -15.35 -8.15 -2.51
CA VAL A 210 -15.82 -9.00 -3.59
C VAL A 210 -15.71 -8.26 -4.90
N VAL A 211 -15.00 -8.85 -5.87
CA VAL A 211 -15.01 -8.39 -7.26
C VAL A 211 -16.03 -9.22 -8.01
N GLN A 212 -16.96 -8.54 -8.67
CA GLN A 212 -18.04 -9.18 -9.38
C GLN A 212 -18.30 -8.49 -10.72
N ALA A 213 -18.72 -9.26 -11.71
CA ALA A 213 -18.93 -8.75 -13.06
C ALA A 213 -20.23 -9.26 -13.69
N LYS A 214 -20.76 -8.46 -14.60
CA LYS A 214 -21.86 -8.87 -15.49
C LYS A 214 -21.60 -8.37 -16.91
N VAL A 215 -22.34 -8.95 -17.84
CA VAL A 215 -22.27 -8.58 -19.25
C VAL A 215 -23.56 -7.86 -19.61
N GLY A 216 -23.44 -6.57 -19.93
CA GLY A 216 -24.53 -5.79 -20.51
C GLY A 216 -24.63 -6.06 -22.00
N LEU A 217 -25.81 -6.50 -22.47
CA LEU A 217 -26.19 -6.48 -23.88
C LEU A 217 -27.27 -5.43 -24.13
N LEU A 218 -27.29 -4.93 -25.37
CA LEU A 218 -28.47 -4.22 -25.90
C LEU A 218 -29.53 -5.17 -26.51
N SER A 219 -29.24 -6.44 -26.86
CA SER A 219 -30.24 -7.51 -27.10
C SER A 219 -29.62 -8.87 -27.55
N GLY A 220 -29.59 -9.89 -26.67
CA GLY A 220 -29.48 -11.36 -26.93
C GLY A 220 -28.37 -11.90 -27.87
N ILE A 221 -27.47 -12.82 -27.53
CA ILE A 221 -27.12 -13.66 -26.37
C ILE A 221 -25.57 -13.73 -26.41
N PRO A 222 -24.81 -13.64 -25.30
CA PRO A 222 -23.37 -13.81 -25.34
C PRO A 222 -22.92 -14.87 -24.33
N TYR A 223 -22.23 -15.90 -24.82
CA TYR A 223 -21.37 -16.69 -23.95
C TYR A 223 -20.05 -15.93 -23.87
N ILE A 224 -19.79 -15.30 -22.73
CA ILE A 224 -18.52 -14.65 -22.43
C ILE A 224 -17.76 -15.59 -21.51
N THR A 225 -16.78 -16.30 -22.04
CA THR A 225 -15.91 -17.10 -21.19
C THR A 225 -14.73 -16.23 -20.79
N ILE A 226 -14.68 -15.80 -19.53
CA ILE A 226 -13.43 -15.32 -18.96
C ILE A 226 -12.53 -16.56 -18.81
N SER A 227 -11.79 -16.89 -19.87
CA SER A 227 -10.87 -18.02 -19.88
C SER A 227 -9.45 -17.57 -19.53
N THR A 228 -8.91 -18.19 -18.49
CA THR A 228 -7.48 -18.27 -18.24
C THR A 228 -6.85 -19.25 -19.25
N GLY A 229 -5.88 -18.77 -20.00
CA GLY A 229 -5.14 -19.58 -20.97
C GLY A 229 -4.16 -20.53 -20.28
N SER A 230 -3.75 -21.59 -20.98
CA SER A 230 -2.91 -22.68 -20.47
C SER A 230 -1.41 -22.33 -20.27
N HIS A 231 -1.09 -21.12 -19.83
CA HIS A 231 0.28 -20.64 -19.54
C HIS A 231 0.31 -19.96 -18.16
N PRO A 232 1.44 -19.94 -17.44
CA PRO A 232 1.50 -19.66 -15.99
C PRO A 232 1.26 -18.20 -15.57
N TYR A 233 0.55 -17.41 -16.36
CA TYR A 233 0.16 -16.05 -16.02
C TYR A 233 -1.29 -16.05 -15.52
N HIS A 234 -1.48 -15.73 -14.24
CA HIS A 234 -2.78 -15.51 -13.61
C HIS A 234 -3.48 -14.31 -14.25
N LEU A 235 -4.67 -14.52 -14.83
CA LEU A 235 -5.35 -13.55 -15.72
C LEU A 235 -6.42 -12.69 -15.04
N GLY A 236 -6.67 -12.93 -13.76
CA GLY A 236 -7.41 -12.03 -12.88
C GLY A 236 -6.81 -12.10 -11.49
N SER A 237 -6.59 -10.95 -10.87
CA SER A 237 -6.11 -10.91 -9.50
C SER A 237 -6.75 -9.76 -8.74
N LEU A 238 -7.06 -10.06 -7.48
CA LEU A 238 -7.48 -9.10 -6.49
C LEU A 238 -6.36 -9.01 -5.47
N PHE A 239 -5.73 -7.84 -5.41
CA PHE A 239 -4.75 -7.55 -4.39
C PHE A 239 -5.27 -6.43 -3.51
N VAL A 240 -5.28 -6.66 -2.21
CA VAL A 240 -5.70 -5.67 -1.25
C VAL A 240 -4.62 -5.48 -0.21
N GLU A 241 -4.15 -4.25 -0.08
CA GLU A 241 -3.07 -3.87 0.82
C GLU A 241 -3.47 -2.71 1.71
N LYS A 242 -2.91 -2.71 2.92
CA LYS A 242 -2.93 -1.56 3.82
C LYS A 242 -2.17 -0.37 3.22
N LEU A 243 -2.63 0.85 3.47
CA LEU A 243 -1.86 2.09 3.25
C LEU A 243 -1.35 2.74 4.55
#